data_AF-A0A6B3FSE3-F1
#
_entry.id   AF-A0A6B3FSE3-F1
#
_cell.length_a   1.000
_cell.length_b   1.000
_cell.length_c   1.000
_cell.angle_alpha   90.00
_cell.angle_beta   90.00
_cell.angle_gamma   90.00
#
_symmetry.space_group_name_H-M   'P 1'
#
loop_
_entity.id
_entity.type
_entity.pdbx_description
1 polymer ?
#
loop_
_entity_poly.entity_id
_entity_poly.type
_entity_poly.pdbx_seq_one_letter_code
_entity_poly.pdbx_strand_id
1 'polypeptide(L)'
;YGHPDHIQAHRVAMRAVDLAADPAHGSGTPHTIAKIYWNRVEREVLEAAFDQLRSTAPDAFPGIAAVADVPGVTDAEQITAEIDGSAYAGAKSAAMRAHATQIAVDGPFFALSNDLGQPLLTTECYQLVRGVRGTAGPERESDLFAGLPGADAPDTTGVPGAEGGEA
;
A
#
# COMPACT_ATOMS: atom_id res chain seq x y z
N TYR A 1 2.94 -7.02 12.12
CA TYR A 1 3.85 -6.80 13.25
C TYR A 1 3.16 -6.37 14.56
N GLY A 2 1.92 -5.88 14.58
CA GLY A 2 1.13 -5.81 15.82
C GLY A 2 1.42 -4.64 16.77
N HIS A 3 1.97 -3.53 16.26
CA HIS A 3 2.17 -2.32 17.06
C HIS A 3 0.87 -1.88 17.77
N PRO A 4 0.91 -1.51 19.06
CA PRO A 4 -0.26 -1.00 19.77
C PRO A 4 -0.94 0.16 19.03
N ASP A 5 -0.15 1.08 18.48
CA ASP A 5 -0.70 2.23 17.75
C ASP A 5 -1.35 1.83 16.42
N HIS A 6 -0.86 0.78 15.74
CA HIS A 6 -1.52 0.29 14.52
C HIS A 6 -2.87 -0.36 14.84
N ILE A 7 -2.94 -1.10 15.95
CA ILE A 7 -4.19 -1.69 16.45
C ILE A 7 -5.17 -0.58 16.84
N GLN A 8 -4.68 0.47 17.52
CA GLN A 8 -5.52 1.59 17.93
C GLN A 8 -5.97 2.43 16.73
N ALA A 9 -5.09 2.72 15.77
CA ALA A 9 -5.43 3.42 14.55
C ALA A 9 -6.51 2.67 13.77
N HIS A 10 -6.40 1.34 13.66
CA HIS A 10 -7.45 0.52 13.06
C HIS A 10 -8.79 0.65 13.81
N ARG A 11 -8.80 0.52 15.14
CA ARG A 11 -10.02 0.64 15.95
C ARG A 11 -10.67 2.02 15.81
N VAL A 12 -9.87 3.07 15.86
CA VAL A 12 -10.34 4.46 15.72
C VAL A 12 -10.89 4.69 14.31
N ALA A 13 -10.18 4.27 13.27
CA ALA A 13 -10.63 4.45 11.88
C ALA A 13 -11.95 3.72 11.63
N MET A 14 -12.07 2.45 12.05
CA MET A 14 -13.32 1.69 11.87
C MET A 14 -14.48 2.28 12.66
N ARG A 15 -14.23 2.80 13.88
CA ARG A 15 -15.27 3.49 14.64
C ARG A 15 -15.67 4.82 14.00
N ALA A 16 -14.70 5.57 13.48
CA ALA A 16 -14.94 6.83 12.80
C ALA A 16 -15.79 6.64 11.55
N VAL A 17 -15.64 5.52 10.84
CA VAL A 17 -16.50 5.17 9.70
C VAL A 17 -17.97 5.10 10.12
N ASP A 18 -18.28 4.38 11.20
CA ASP A 18 -19.66 4.23 11.66
C ASP A 18 -20.22 5.57 12.13
N LEU A 19 -19.39 6.37 12.82
CA LEU A 19 -19.76 7.69 13.31
C LEU A 19 -19.95 8.72 12.19
N ALA A 20 -19.19 8.63 11.10
CA ALA A 20 -19.32 9.53 9.96
C ALA A 20 -20.69 9.41 9.28
N ALA A 21 -21.28 8.22 9.27
CA ALA A 21 -22.60 7.98 8.70
C ALA A 21 -23.77 8.25 9.67
N ASP A 22 -23.49 8.53 10.94
CA ASP A 22 -24.50 8.69 11.98
C ASP A 22 -25.04 10.13 12.01
N PRO A 23 -26.33 10.37 11.68
CA PRO A 23 -26.94 11.71 11.74
C PRO A 23 -27.03 12.29 13.16
N ALA A 24 -26.89 11.47 14.21
CA ALA A 24 -26.86 11.93 15.58
C ALA A 24 -25.44 12.29 16.07
N HIS A 25 -24.41 12.09 15.25
CA HIS A 25 -23.02 12.34 15.62
C HIS A 25 -22.41 13.53 14.88
N GLY A 26 -21.77 14.43 15.62
CA GLY A 26 -21.11 15.62 15.06
C GLY A 26 -22.08 16.72 14.64
N SER A 27 -21.58 17.70 13.89
CA SER A 27 -22.33 18.87 13.42
C SER A 27 -22.36 19.03 11.90
N GLY A 28 -21.68 18.14 11.17
CA GLY A 28 -21.64 18.12 9.71
C GLY A 28 -22.73 17.23 9.10
N THR A 29 -22.85 17.30 7.77
CA THR A 29 -23.68 16.36 7.02
C THR A 29 -23.10 14.95 7.14
N PRO A 30 -23.91 13.93 7.48
CA PRO A 30 -23.44 12.55 7.53
C PRO A 30 -22.87 12.10 6.19
N HIS A 31 -21.79 11.34 6.26
CA HIS A 31 -21.08 10.81 5.11
C HIS A 31 -20.87 9.30 5.26
N THR A 32 -21.50 8.55 4.36
CA THR A 32 -21.27 7.11 4.25
C THR A 32 -20.05 6.85 3.38
N ILE A 33 -19.00 6.30 3.98
CA ILE A 33 -17.81 5.85 3.26
C ILE A 33 -18.18 4.63 2.40
N ALA A 34 -18.00 4.76 1.08
CA ALA A 34 -18.48 3.76 0.13
C ALA A 34 -17.68 2.44 0.17
N LYS A 35 -16.34 2.53 0.30
CA LYS A 35 -15.43 1.38 0.28
C LYS A 35 -14.34 1.55 1.34
N ILE A 36 -14.00 0.46 2.02
CA ILE A 36 -12.94 0.41 3.05
C ILE A 36 -12.04 -0.77 2.74
N TYR A 37 -10.75 -0.47 2.69
CA TYR A 37 -9.71 -1.43 2.42
C TYR A 37 -8.74 -1.52 3.58
N TRP A 38 -8.23 -2.73 3.85
CA TRP A 38 -7.05 -2.92 4.66
C TRP A 38 -5.85 -3.19 3.75
N ASN A 39 -4.75 -2.47 3.97
CA ASN A 39 -3.48 -2.76 3.30
C ASN A 39 -2.99 -4.17 3.68
N ARG A 40 -2.48 -4.88 2.67
CA ARG A 40 -2.01 -6.26 2.75
C ARG A 40 -0.73 -6.43 1.95
N VAL A 41 -0.02 -7.49 2.29
CA VAL A 41 1.13 -7.98 1.52
C VAL A 41 0.85 -9.45 1.19
N GLU A 42 0.96 -9.81 -0.08
CA GLU A 42 0.81 -11.20 -0.50
C GLU A 42 2.04 -12.01 -0.08
N ARG A 43 1.81 -13.14 0.60
CA ARG A 43 2.89 -13.98 1.12
C ARG A 43 3.86 -14.42 0.03
N GLU A 44 3.36 -15.02 -1.06
CA GLU A 44 4.21 -15.58 -2.12
C GLU A 44 5.04 -14.49 -2.82
N VAL A 45 4.44 -13.34 -3.10
CA VAL A 45 5.14 -12.18 -3.69
C VAL A 45 6.24 -11.68 -2.76
N LEU A 46 5.96 -11.59 -1.46
CA LEU A 46 6.94 -11.14 -0.48
C LEU A 46 8.09 -12.13 -0.32
N GLU A 47 7.79 -13.44 -0.28
CA GLU A 47 8.79 -14.50 -0.22
C GLU A 47 9.73 -14.45 -1.42
N ALA A 48 9.18 -14.35 -2.64
CA ALA A 48 9.97 -14.19 -3.86
C ALA A 48 10.84 -12.91 -3.84
N ALA A 49 10.31 -11.80 -3.34
CA ALA A 49 11.07 -10.55 -3.23
C ALA A 49 12.21 -10.64 -2.19
N PHE A 50 12.01 -11.35 -1.09
CA PHE A 50 13.08 -11.65 -0.15
C PHE A 50 14.15 -12.58 -0.76
N ASP A 51 13.76 -13.57 -1.55
CA ASP A 51 14.73 -14.43 -2.27
C ASP A 51 15.55 -13.64 -3.29
N GLN A 52 14.93 -12.66 -3.95
CA GLN A 52 15.65 -11.71 -4.80
C GLN A 52 16.66 -10.88 -3.99
N LEU A 53 16.27 -10.33 -2.83
CA LEU A 53 17.18 -9.60 -1.95
C LEU A 53 18.38 -10.46 -1.55
N ARG A 54 18.13 -11.70 -1.07
CA ARG A 54 19.18 -12.64 -0.67
C ARG A 54 20.14 -13.00 -1.81
N SER A 55 19.65 -13.05 -3.04
CA SER A 55 20.46 -13.45 -4.20
C SER A 55 21.19 -12.29 -4.87
N THR A 56 20.63 -11.09 -4.85
CA THR A 56 21.16 -9.95 -5.62
C THR A 56 21.87 -8.91 -4.76
N ALA A 57 21.51 -8.80 -3.48
CA ALA A 57 22.08 -7.81 -2.58
C ALA A 57 22.15 -8.31 -1.12
N PRO A 58 22.79 -9.47 -0.86
CA PRO A 58 22.86 -10.06 0.48
C PRO A 58 23.53 -9.15 1.51
N ASP A 59 24.42 -8.25 1.06
CA ASP A 59 25.22 -7.36 1.90
C ASP A 59 24.75 -5.88 1.85
N ALA A 60 23.59 -5.58 1.25
CA ALA A 60 23.07 -4.20 1.19
C ALA A 60 22.78 -3.62 2.58
N PHE A 61 22.43 -4.48 3.53
CA PHE A 61 22.19 -4.12 4.94
C PHE A 61 22.82 -5.18 5.85
N PRO A 62 23.09 -4.86 7.13
CA PRO A 62 23.67 -5.80 8.09
C PRO A 62 22.91 -7.13 8.27
N GLY A 63 21.60 -7.14 8.02
CA GLY A 63 20.81 -8.37 7.98
C GLY A 63 19.63 -8.28 7.01
N ILE A 64 18.85 -9.35 6.93
CA ILE A 64 17.64 -9.45 6.11
C ILE A 64 16.47 -9.84 7.01
N ALA A 65 15.35 -9.12 6.89
CA ALA A 65 14.15 -9.41 7.67
C ALA A 65 13.52 -10.75 7.27
N ALA A 66 12.70 -11.29 8.16
CA ALA A 66 11.83 -12.43 7.86
C ALA A 66 10.45 -11.95 7.38
N VAL A 67 9.73 -12.82 6.68
CA VAL A 67 8.32 -12.59 6.30
C VAL A 67 7.45 -12.23 7.51
N ALA A 68 7.73 -12.82 8.68
CA ALA A 68 7.01 -12.54 9.92
C ALA A 68 7.19 -11.11 10.46
N ASP A 69 8.26 -10.42 10.05
CA ASP A 69 8.53 -9.03 10.44
C ASP A 69 7.66 -8.04 9.65
N VAL A 70 7.12 -8.44 8.50
CA VAL A 70 6.32 -7.58 7.62
C VAL A 70 4.85 -7.54 8.08
N PRO A 71 4.24 -6.35 8.26
CA PRO A 71 2.82 -6.24 8.58
C PRO A 71 1.91 -6.70 7.45
N GLY A 72 0.74 -7.23 7.82
CA GLY A 72 -0.35 -7.42 6.86
C GLY A 72 -0.14 -8.55 5.86
N VAL A 73 0.85 -9.42 6.09
CA VAL A 73 1.07 -10.61 5.26
C VAL A 73 -0.14 -11.54 5.33
N THR A 74 -0.64 -11.92 4.16
CA THR A 74 -1.80 -12.80 4.00
C THR A 74 -1.64 -13.64 2.74
N ASP A 75 -2.46 -14.69 2.64
CA ASP A 75 -2.54 -15.53 1.45
C ASP A 75 -3.37 -14.84 0.35
N ALA A 76 -3.13 -15.25 -0.89
CA ALA A 76 -3.63 -14.63 -2.13
C ALA A 76 -5.16 -14.45 -2.16
N GLU A 77 -5.89 -15.37 -1.54
CA GLU A 77 -7.36 -15.43 -1.52
C GLU A 77 -7.99 -14.31 -0.70
N GLN A 78 -7.24 -13.70 0.22
CA GLN A 78 -7.71 -12.57 1.02
C GLN A 78 -7.54 -11.23 0.30
N ILE A 79 -6.77 -11.20 -0.79
CA ILE A 79 -6.48 -9.97 -1.54
C ILE A 79 -7.59 -9.78 -2.57
N THR A 80 -8.28 -8.64 -2.47
CA THR A 80 -9.40 -8.32 -3.35
C THR A 80 -9.07 -7.20 -4.33
N ALA A 81 -7.97 -6.47 -4.10
CA ALA A 81 -7.51 -5.38 -4.94
C ALA A 81 -5.96 -5.32 -4.96
N GLU A 82 -5.41 -4.97 -6.11
CA GLU A 82 -3.97 -4.90 -6.38
C GLU A 82 -3.69 -3.69 -7.28
N ILE A 83 -2.85 -2.78 -6.80
CA ILE A 83 -2.54 -1.53 -7.50
C ILE A 83 -1.09 -1.58 -7.96
N ASP A 84 -0.88 -1.59 -9.29
CA ASP A 84 0.45 -1.50 -9.87
C ASP A 84 0.99 -0.06 -9.73
N GLY A 85 1.93 0.11 -8.80
CA GLY A 85 2.65 1.36 -8.57
C GLY A 85 4.01 1.45 -9.26
N SER A 86 4.34 0.56 -10.18
CA SER A 86 5.68 0.49 -10.82
C SER A 86 6.10 1.82 -11.47
N ALA A 87 5.18 2.51 -12.13
CA ALA A 87 5.41 3.85 -12.70
C ALA A 87 5.78 4.91 -11.64
N TYR A 88 5.44 4.69 -10.37
CA TYR A 88 5.68 5.59 -9.24
C TYR A 88 6.80 5.12 -8.31
N ALA A 89 7.58 4.10 -8.71
CA ALA A 89 8.67 3.55 -7.89
C ALA A 89 9.67 4.62 -7.42
N GLY A 90 10.02 5.56 -8.30
CA GLY A 90 10.90 6.68 -7.98
C GLY A 90 10.32 7.61 -6.90
N ALA A 91 9.03 7.92 -6.98
CA ALA A 91 8.33 8.75 -6.00
C ALA A 91 8.25 8.04 -4.63
N LYS A 92 7.90 6.74 -4.61
CA LYS A 92 7.89 5.94 -3.38
C LYS A 92 9.27 5.89 -2.72
N SER A 93 10.31 5.61 -3.51
CA SER A 93 11.70 5.57 -3.04
C SER A 93 12.16 6.93 -2.50
N ALA A 94 11.81 8.04 -3.16
CA ALA A 94 12.11 9.39 -2.68
C ALA A 94 11.38 9.73 -1.37
N ALA A 95 10.09 9.39 -1.26
CA ALA A 95 9.31 9.58 -0.04
C ALA A 95 9.91 8.80 1.14
N MET A 96 10.28 7.53 0.93
CA MET A 96 10.94 6.72 1.96
C MET A 96 12.28 7.33 2.40
N ARG A 97 13.12 7.80 1.46
CA ARG A 97 14.39 8.49 1.78
C ARG A 97 14.18 9.78 2.58
N ALA A 98 13.06 10.48 2.40
CA ALA A 98 12.77 11.70 3.16
C ALA A 98 12.61 11.43 4.67
N HIS A 99 12.25 10.21 5.06
CA HIS A 99 12.22 9.76 6.45
C HIS A 99 13.61 9.28 6.94
N ALA A 100 14.65 10.09 6.72
CA ALA A 100 16.06 9.73 6.93
C ALA A 100 16.40 9.27 8.37
N THR A 101 15.60 9.63 9.38
CA THR A 101 15.80 9.17 10.77
C THR A 101 15.25 7.76 11.02
N GLN A 102 14.41 7.26 10.12
CA GLN A 102 13.65 6.01 10.28
C GLN A 102 14.02 4.96 9.23
N ILE A 103 14.33 5.40 8.00
CA ILE A 103 14.46 4.53 6.83
C ILE A 103 15.77 4.82 6.10
N ALA A 104 16.56 3.78 5.85
CA ALA A 104 17.65 3.78 4.89
C ALA A 104 17.18 3.05 3.61
N VAL A 105 17.43 3.64 2.43
CA VAL A 105 17.02 3.07 1.14
C VAL A 105 18.26 2.83 0.28
N ASP A 106 18.41 1.60 -0.21
CA ASP A 106 19.46 1.20 -1.15
C ASP A 106 18.83 0.43 -2.33
N GLY A 107 18.93 1.00 -3.53
CA GLY A 107 18.29 0.44 -4.72
C GLY A 107 16.80 0.13 -4.51
N PRO A 108 16.35 -1.11 -4.81
CA PRO A 108 14.97 -1.57 -4.60
C PRO A 108 14.72 -2.14 -3.19
N PHE A 109 15.58 -1.82 -2.21
CA PHE A 109 15.51 -2.33 -0.85
C PHE A 109 15.56 -1.19 0.18
N PHE A 110 15.12 -1.49 1.40
CA PHE A 110 15.22 -0.56 2.51
C PHE A 110 15.44 -1.30 3.82
N ALA A 111 15.95 -0.60 4.83
CA ALA A 111 15.99 -1.08 6.20
C ALA A 111 15.45 -0.01 7.16
N LEU A 112 14.97 -0.47 8.31
CA LEU A 112 14.63 0.39 9.45
C LEU A 112 15.81 0.45 10.43
N SER A 113 15.59 0.97 11.64
CA SER A 113 16.62 1.05 12.69
C SER A 113 17.10 -0.31 13.24
N ASN A 114 16.46 -1.41 12.84
CA ASN A 114 16.91 -2.76 13.17
C ASN A 114 17.95 -3.31 12.16
N ASP A 115 18.31 -2.51 11.16
CA ASP A 115 19.29 -2.84 10.12
C ASP A 115 18.95 -4.10 9.31
N LEU A 116 17.66 -4.49 9.29
CA LEU A 116 17.16 -5.63 8.53
C LEU A 116 16.58 -5.15 7.20
N GLY A 117 17.26 -5.52 6.12
CA GLY A 117 16.86 -5.28 4.74
C GLY A 117 15.53 -5.93 4.40
N GLN A 118 14.70 -5.19 3.66
CA GLN A 118 13.37 -5.53 3.20
C GLN A 118 13.19 -5.09 1.74
N PRO A 119 12.39 -5.82 0.94
CA PRO A 119 12.07 -5.41 -0.42
C PRO A 119 11.16 -4.17 -0.43
N LEU A 120 11.47 -3.21 -1.31
CA LEU A 120 10.60 -2.08 -1.61
C LEU A 120 9.60 -2.50 -2.69
N LEU A 121 8.45 -3.03 -2.25
CA LEU A 121 7.38 -3.46 -3.17
C LEU A 121 6.72 -2.24 -3.81
N THR A 122 6.54 -2.24 -5.13
CA THR A 122 5.85 -1.15 -5.86
C THR A 122 4.38 -1.47 -6.10
N THR A 123 4.04 -2.74 -6.27
CA THR A 123 2.66 -3.20 -6.32
C THR A 123 2.13 -3.33 -4.90
N GLU A 124 0.98 -2.71 -4.62
CA GLU A 124 0.37 -2.70 -3.29
C GLU A 124 -0.96 -3.43 -3.29
N CYS A 125 -1.14 -4.33 -2.33
CA CYS A 125 -2.31 -5.18 -2.21
C CYS A 125 -3.25 -4.73 -1.10
N TYR A 126 -4.54 -4.98 -1.30
CA TYR A 126 -5.59 -4.54 -0.40
C TYR A 126 -6.70 -5.59 -0.28
N GLN A 127 -7.31 -5.65 0.90
CA GLN A 127 -8.51 -6.44 1.20
C GLN A 127 -9.69 -5.51 1.43
N LEU A 128 -10.74 -5.63 0.62
CA LEU A 128 -12.01 -4.92 0.81
C LEU A 128 -12.73 -5.52 2.01
N VAL A 129 -13.03 -4.70 3.00
CA VAL A 129 -13.69 -5.11 4.25
C VAL A 129 -15.06 -4.48 4.48
N ARG A 130 -15.39 -3.44 3.73
CA ARG A 130 -16.73 -2.85 3.66
C ARG A 130 -16.93 -2.21 2.30
N GLY A 131 -18.13 -2.33 1.75
CA GLY A 131 -18.47 -1.81 0.43
C GLY A 131 -18.72 -2.93 -0.58
N VAL A 132 -18.93 -2.53 -1.82
CA VAL A 132 -19.16 -3.44 -2.96
C VAL A 132 -17.95 -3.37 -3.89
N ARG A 133 -17.51 -4.53 -4.37
CA ARG A 133 -16.43 -4.62 -5.36
C ARG A 133 -16.87 -3.99 -6.68
N GLY A 134 -15.94 -3.35 -7.38
CA GLY A 134 -16.15 -2.85 -8.74
C GLY A 134 -16.09 -3.95 -9.81
N THR A 135 -15.50 -5.11 -9.50
CA THR A 135 -15.42 -6.25 -10.40
C THR A 135 -16.57 -7.24 -10.14
N ALA A 136 -17.16 -7.77 -11.21
CA ALA A 136 -18.23 -8.78 -11.13
C ALA A 136 -17.69 -10.22 -10.92
N GLY A 137 -16.38 -10.43 -11.11
CA GLY A 137 -15.72 -11.73 -11.09
C GLY A 137 -14.69 -11.91 -9.96
N PRO A 138 -13.96 -13.04 -9.95
CA PRO A 138 -12.95 -13.32 -8.92
C PRO A 138 -11.69 -12.45 -9.06
N GLU A 139 -11.55 -11.71 -10.15
CA GLU A 139 -10.43 -10.83 -10.46
C GLU A 139 -10.25 -9.76 -9.38
N ARG A 140 -8.99 -9.49 -8.99
CA ARG A 140 -8.62 -8.38 -8.09
C ARG A 140 -8.95 -7.04 -8.74
N GLU A 141 -9.46 -6.09 -7.96
CA GLU A 141 -9.67 -4.72 -8.45
C GLU A 141 -8.32 -4.04 -8.69
N SER A 142 -8.11 -3.46 -9.87
CA SER A 142 -6.93 -2.65 -10.20
C SER A 142 -7.11 -1.15 -9.93
N ASP A 143 -8.30 -0.77 -9.48
CA ASP A 143 -8.66 0.58 -9.07
C ASP A 143 -9.53 0.52 -7.81
N LEU A 144 -9.10 1.20 -6.74
CA LEU A 144 -9.84 1.25 -5.48
C LEU A 144 -11.19 1.99 -5.64
N PHE A 145 -11.32 2.85 -6.65
CA PHE A 145 -12.55 3.58 -6.97
C PHE A 145 -13.49 2.84 -7.92
N ALA A 146 -13.08 1.68 -8.46
CA ALA A 146 -13.90 0.90 -9.38
C ALA A 146 -15.32 0.66 -8.83
N GLY A 147 -16.32 0.91 -9.68
CA GLY A 147 -17.74 0.80 -9.33
C GLY A 147 -18.33 1.99 -8.57
N LEU A 148 -17.55 3.03 -8.28
CA LEU A 148 -18.07 4.27 -7.68
C LEU A 148 -18.55 5.26 -8.75
N PRO A 149 -19.59 6.08 -8.46
CA PRO A 149 -20.04 7.11 -9.37
C PRO A 149 -18.92 8.10 -9.72
N GLY A 150 -18.66 8.28 -11.02
CA GLY A 150 -17.64 9.22 -11.53
C GLY A 150 -16.22 8.66 -11.60
N ALA A 151 -15.98 7.41 -11.20
CA ALA A 151 -14.66 6.76 -11.31
C ALA A 151 -14.29 6.39 -12.75
N ASP A 152 -15.27 6.18 -13.64
CA ASP A 152 -15.04 5.85 -15.06
C ASP A 152 -14.67 7.07 -15.93
N ALA A 153 -14.44 8.25 -15.33
CA ALA A 153 -14.01 9.43 -16.07
C ALA A 153 -12.52 9.29 -16.45
N PRO A 154 -12.12 9.47 -17.73
CA PRO A 154 -10.74 9.33 -18.13
C PRO A 154 -9.85 10.34 -17.39
N ASP A 155 -8.74 9.85 -16.82
CA ASP A 155 -7.71 10.68 -16.20
C ASP A 155 -7.10 11.60 -17.27
N THR A 156 -7.34 12.90 -17.13
CA THR A 156 -6.82 13.92 -18.05
C THR A 156 -5.48 14.48 -17.59
N THR A 157 -4.91 13.96 -16.51
CA THR A 157 -3.62 14.44 -15.97
C THR A 157 -2.44 13.59 -16.46
N GLY A 158 -2.30 13.51 -17.78
CA GLY A 158 -1.03 13.10 -18.38
C GLY A 158 0.07 14.09 -17.99
N VAL A 159 1.05 13.64 -17.22
CA VAL A 159 2.29 14.38 -16.96
C VAL A 159 2.94 14.69 -18.31
N PRO A 160 3.24 15.95 -18.68
CA PRO A 160 3.93 16.25 -19.92
C PRO A 160 5.31 15.63 -19.88
N GLY A 161 5.63 14.81 -20.89
CA GLY A 161 6.96 14.27 -21.08
C GLY A 161 8.00 15.38 -21.12
N ALA A 162 9.09 15.19 -20.39
CA ALA A 162 10.26 16.04 -20.48
C ALA A 162 10.86 15.91 -21.89
N GLU A 163 10.57 16.89 -22.76
CA GLU A 163 11.35 17.07 -23.98
C GLU A 163 12.72 17.63 -23.60
N GLY A 164 13.77 16.89 -23.99
CA GLY A 164 15.15 17.28 -23.85
C GLY A 164 15.46 18.52 -24.67
N GLY A 165 15.99 19.54 -24.00
CA GLY A 165 16.64 20.68 -24.64
C GLY A 165 18.14 20.40 -24.79
N GLU A 166 18.55 20.15 -26.02
CA GLU A 166 19.96 20.20 -26.45
C GLU A 166 20.24 21.61 -27.00
N ALA A 167 21.22 22.30 -26.41
CA ALA A 167 21.95 23.43 -27.00
C ALA A 167 23.33 23.55 -26.35
#